data_AF-A0A843SIF1-F1
#
_entry.id   AF-A0A843SIF1-F1
#
_cell.length_a   1.000
_cell.length_b   1.000
_cell.length_c   1.000
_cell.angle_alpha   90.00
_cell.angle_beta   90.00
_cell.angle_gamma   90.00
#
_symmetry.space_group_name_H-M   'P 1'
#
loop_
_entity.id
_entity.type
_entity.pdbx_description
1 polymer ?
#
loop_
_entity_poly.entity_id
_entity_poly.type
_entity_poly.pdbx_seq_one_letter_code
_entity_poly.pdbx_strand_id
1 'polypeptide(L)'
;MAAAAQRGQAPLPLDPQRERGASVTPAYEGWYRNPDGSFTMLIGYYNRNSKETLDIPVGPNNRFAPGNPDQGQPTHFETGRQWGVFTVNAPKDFGSKALTWTIISNGETQSIPFTLNTGYTISPLKDLAMGNAPPVLAFSQGGRKFSGPPTAIAAVLTGRVKAPVTLNVWAEDPKGMGQESGAGRGRSGLPSAATVSLHKFRGPGSVTFEKDRLPVANQGDMVSTTATFSAPGSYVVRVQANDESGEGGAGFQCCWTNAHLGITIE
;
A
#
# COMPACT_ATOMS: atom_id res chain seq x y z
N MET A 1 -28.48 25.44 -30.37
CA MET A 1 -27.68 26.08 -29.29
C MET A 1 -26.73 25.03 -28.75
N ALA A 2 -25.43 25.19 -28.95
CA ALA A 2 -24.43 24.25 -28.46
C ALA A 2 -24.07 24.59 -27.01
N ALA A 3 -24.16 23.60 -26.12
CA ALA A 3 -23.70 23.72 -24.74
C ALA A 3 -22.17 23.83 -24.74
N ALA A 4 -21.65 24.94 -24.22
CA ALA A 4 -20.22 25.12 -24.02
C ALA A 4 -19.74 24.16 -22.93
N ALA A 5 -18.76 23.31 -23.27
CA ALA A 5 -18.04 22.51 -22.30
C ALA A 5 -17.33 23.45 -21.30
N GLN A 6 -17.69 23.36 -20.03
CA GLN A 6 -16.96 24.03 -18.96
C GLN A 6 -15.53 23.49 -18.95
N ARG A 7 -14.57 24.35 -19.30
CA ARG A 7 -13.15 24.09 -19.10
C ARG A 7 -12.94 23.86 -17.59
N GLY A 8 -12.42 22.67 -17.23
CA GLY A 8 -12.01 22.39 -15.86
C GLY A 8 -11.05 23.46 -15.40
N GLN A 9 -11.39 24.17 -14.33
CA GLN A 9 -10.49 25.13 -13.70
C GLN A 9 -9.22 24.38 -13.28
N ALA A 10 -8.07 24.84 -13.76
CA ALA A 10 -6.79 24.43 -13.18
C ALA A 10 -6.83 24.78 -11.67
N PRO A 11 -6.54 23.83 -10.77
CA PRO A 11 -6.57 24.12 -9.34
C PRO A 11 -5.62 25.29 -9.05
N LEU A 12 -6.11 26.27 -8.30
CA LEU A 12 -5.24 27.33 -7.80
C LEU A 12 -4.22 26.69 -6.84
N PRO A 13 -2.96 27.16 -6.83
CA PRO A 13 -2.02 26.76 -5.81
C PRO A 13 -2.62 27.22 -4.48
N LEU A 14 -3.02 26.27 -3.61
CA LEU A 14 -3.73 26.42 -2.33
C LEU A 14 -5.26 26.18 -2.32
N ASP A 15 -5.86 25.60 -3.38
CA ASP A 15 -7.25 25.12 -3.26
C ASP A 15 -7.37 24.09 -2.11
N PRO A 16 -8.36 24.22 -1.21
CA PRO A 16 -8.53 23.26 -0.12
C PRO A 16 -8.77 21.86 -0.68
N GLN A 17 -8.24 20.86 0.03
CA GLN A 17 -8.41 19.47 -0.39
C GLN A 17 -9.89 19.13 -0.47
N ARG A 18 -10.33 18.67 -1.65
CA ARG A 18 -11.73 18.32 -1.89
C ARG A 18 -12.14 17.14 -1.00
N GLU A 19 -13.34 17.22 -0.45
CA GLU A 19 -13.87 16.12 0.37
C GLU A 19 -14.23 14.89 -0.48
N ARG A 20 -14.78 15.13 -1.68
CA ARG A 20 -15.31 14.13 -2.61
C ARG A 20 -15.15 14.58 -4.07
N GLY A 21 -15.32 13.65 -5.01
CA GLY A 21 -15.40 13.94 -6.44
C GLY A 21 -14.08 14.30 -7.13
N ALA A 22 -12.94 14.18 -6.43
CA ALA A 22 -11.60 14.34 -7.00
C ALA A 22 -11.06 13.01 -7.55
N SER A 23 -10.00 13.08 -8.33
CA SER A 23 -9.38 11.91 -8.96
C SER A 23 -8.42 11.13 -8.06
N VAL A 24 -8.21 9.87 -8.45
CA VAL A 24 -7.10 9.03 -7.98
C VAL A 24 -5.98 9.06 -9.01
N THR A 25 -4.77 9.41 -8.60
CA THR A 25 -3.58 9.37 -9.46
C THR A 25 -2.66 8.20 -9.10
N PRO A 26 -2.33 7.32 -10.06
CA PRO A 26 -1.25 6.35 -9.91
C PRO A 26 0.08 7.02 -9.54
N ALA A 27 0.89 6.38 -8.69
CA ALA A 27 2.22 6.86 -8.33
C ALA A 27 3.26 5.77 -8.58
N TYR A 28 4.30 6.11 -9.37
CA TYR A 28 5.46 5.24 -9.52
C TYR A 28 6.46 5.55 -8.42
N GLU A 29 6.65 4.64 -7.48
CA GLU A 29 7.60 4.85 -6.39
C GLU A 29 9.03 4.53 -6.83
N GLY A 30 9.19 3.64 -7.80
CA GLY A 30 10.46 3.26 -8.41
C GLY A 30 10.56 1.76 -8.65
N TRP A 31 11.77 1.29 -8.93
CA TRP A 31 12.04 -0.14 -9.12
C TRP A 31 13.34 -0.58 -8.47
N TYR A 32 13.46 -1.88 -8.21
CA TYR A 32 14.68 -2.51 -7.72
C TYR A 32 14.91 -3.86 -8.41
N ARG A 33 16.18 -4.29 -8.47
CA ARG A 33 16.58 -5.55 -9.08
C ARG A 33 16.49 -6.69 -8.07
N ASN A 34 15.89 -7.80 -8.48
CA ASN A 34 15.81 -9.02 -7.68
C ASN A 34 17.10 -9.86 -7.82
N PRO A 35 17.39 -10.78 -6.87
CA PRO A 35 18.59 -11.63 -6.93
C PRO A 35 18.66 -12.51 -8.18
N ASP A 36 17.49 -12.97 -8.67
CA ASP A 36 17.41 -13.73 -9.90
C ASP A 36 17.70 -12.87 -11.15
N GLY A 37 17.72 -11.54 -11.03
CA GLY A 37 17.96 -10.59 -12.10
C GLY A 37 16.72 -10.06 -12.79
N SER A 38 15.52 -10.48 -12.35
CA SER A 38 14.27 -9.79 -12.67
C SER A 38 14.19 -8.46 -11.92
N PHE A 39 13.13 -7.70 -12.14
CA PHE A 39 12.91 -6.41 -11.50
C PHE A 39 11.55 -6.38 -10.81
N THR A 40 11.47 -5.64 -9.72
CA THR A 40 10.21 -5.34 -9.04
C THR A 40 9.94 -3.85 -9.14
N MET A 41 8.80 -3.48 -9.72
CA MET A 41 8.29 -2.12 -9.78
C MET A 41 7.36 -1.87 -8.61
N LEU A 42 7.63 -0.82 -7.83
CA LEU A 42 6.88 -0.44 -6.66
C LEU A 42 5.88 0.68 -6.99
N ILE A 43 4.62 0.47 -6.61
CA ILE A 43 3.53 1.33 -7.06
C ILE A 43 2.67 1.74 -5.89
N GLY A 44 2.35 3.03 -5.83
CA GLY A 44 1.40 3.64 -4.92
C GLY A 44 0.31 4.38 -5.68
N TYR A 45 -0.48 5.16 -4.95
CA TYR A 45 -1.44 6.10 -5.55
C TYR A 45 -1.73 7.25 -4.60
N TYR A 46 -2.31 8.33 -5.13
CA TYR A 46 -2.88 9.40 -4.32
C TYR A 46 -4.37 9.54 -4.65
N ASN A 47 -5.22 9.23 -3.68
CA ASN A 47 -6.63 9.63 -3.70
C ASN A 47 -6.73 11.05 -3.15
N ARG A 48 -7.07 12.01 -4.03
CA ARG A 48 -7.13 13.43 -3.66
C ARG A 48 -8.31 13.79 -2.77
N ASN A 49 -9.28 12.89 -2.61
CA ASN A 49 -10.41 13.09 -1.73
C ASN A 49 -9.98 12.98 -0.25
N SER A 50 -10.44 13.91 0.58
CA SER A 50 -10.16 13.87 2.03
C SER A 50 -11.14 13.00 2.82
N LYS A 51 -12.34 12.72 2.28
CA LYS A 51 -13.39 11.94 2.98
C LYS A 51 -13.98 10.79 2.16
N GLU A 52 -13.63 10.66 0.88
CA GLU A 52 -14.17 9.64 -0.02
C GLU A 52 -13.13 8.59 -0.38
N THR A 53 -13.38 7.36 0.06
CA THR A 53 -12.75 6.19 -0.55
C THR A 53 -13.50 5.82 -1.82
N LEU A 54 -12.82 5.14 -2.74
CA LEU A 54 -13.40 4.75 -4.03
C LEU A 54 -13.20 3.26 -4.25
N ASP A 55 -14.25 2.56 -4.69
CA ASP A 55 -14.14 1.19 -5.21
C ASP A 55 -14.13 1.25 -6.74
N ILE A 56 -12.99 0.91 -7.36
CA ILE A 56 -12.83 0.89 -8.82
C ILE A 56 -12.33 -0.51 -9.21
N PRO A 57 -13.22 -1.42 -9.67
CA PRO A 57 -12.85 -2.78 -10.01
C PRO A 57 -11.88 -2.81 -11.20
N VAL A 58 -11.07 -3.87 -11.28
CA VAL A 58 -10.22 -4.10 -12.45
C VAL A 58 -11.10 -4.14 -13.71
N GLY A 59 -10.71 -3.37 -14.73
CA GLY A 59 -11.51 -3.21 -15.94
C GLY A 59 -11.22 -1.88 -16.63
N PRO A 60 -12.15 -1.37 -17.46
CA PRO A 60 -11.92 -0.15 -18.25
C PRO A 60 -11.45 1.05 -17.43
N ASN A 61 -11.84 1.16 -16.16
CA ASN A 61 -11.50 2.31 -15.31
C ASN A 61 -10.30 2.04 -14.36
N ASN A 62 -9.74 0.83 -14.35
CA ASN A 62 -8.60 0.47 -13.52
C ASN A 62 -7.86 -0.69 -14.19
N ARG A 63 -6.88 -0.37 -15.05
CA ARG A 63 -6.22 -1.36 -15.90
C ARG A 63 -4.77 -1.05 -16.18
N PHE A 64 -4.02 -2.11 -16.41
CA PHE A 64 -2.67 -2.07 -16.94
C PHE A 64 -2.66 -2.32 -18.46
N ALA A 65 -1.68 -1.73 -19.15
CA ALA A 65 -1.38 -2.00 -20.55
C ALA A 65 0.09 -1.73 -20.86
N PRO A 66 0.74 -2.46 -21.79
CA PRO A 66 0.19 -3.59 -22.55
C PRO A 66 0.13 -4.88 -21.74
N GLY A 67 -0.59 -5.88 -22.24
CA GLY A 67 -0.67 -7.22 -21.64
C GLY A 67 -1.87 -7.42 -20.73
N ASN A 68 -1.69 -8.17 -19.63
CA ASN A 68 -2.76 -8.48 -18.69
C ASN A 68 -3.21 -7.20 -17.96
N PRO A 69 -4.50 -6.80 -18.02
CA PRO A 69 -5.00 -5.61 -17.35
C PRO A 69 -5.03 -5.73 -15.82
N ASP A 70 -5.02 -6.96 -15.27
CA ASP A 70 -4.84 -7.21 -13.85
C ASP A 70 -3.37 -7.53 -13.55
N GLN A 71 -2.69 -6.63 -12.84
CA GLN A 71 -1.32 -6.81 -12.34
C GLN A 71 -1.27 -6.84 -10.80
N GLY A 72 -2.42 -7.07 -10.15
CA GLY A 72 -2.52 -7.07 -8.69
C GLY A 72 -2.80 -5.71 -8.05
N GLN A 73 -3.18 -4.70 -8.84
CA GLN A 73 -3.50 -3.35 -8.36
C GLN A 73 -4.72 -3.27 -7.41
N PRO A 74 -4.82 -2.29 -6.50
CA PRO A 74 -5.98 -2.18 -5.61
C PRO A 74 -7.29 -2.03 -6.39
N THR A 75 -8.38 -2.53 -5.80
CA THR A 75 -9.75 -2.19 -6.25
C THR A 75 -10.47 -1.31 -5.25
N HIS A 76 -9.91 -1.12 -4.06
CA HIS A 76 -10.35 -0.16 -3.06
C HIS A 76 -9.27 0.90 -2.87
N PHE A 77 -9.64 2.17 -2.98
CA PHE A 77 -8.74 3.31 -2.91
C PHE A 77 -9.06 4.13 -1.67
N GLU A 78 -8.31 3.87 -0.60
CA GLU A 78 -8.28 4.69 0.62
C GLU A 78 -7.97 6.16 0.31
N THR A 79 -8.36 7.07 1.19
CA THR A 79 -8.04 8.50 1.06
C THR A 79 -6.53 8.75 1.21
N GLY A 80 -6.07 9.91 0.72
CA GLY A 80 -4.68 10.31 0.92
C GLY A 80 -3.67 9.59 0.03
N ARG A 81 -2.38 9.87 0.28
CA ARG A 81 -1.26 9.23 -0.41
C ARG A 81 -1.02 7.85 0.19
N GLN A 82 -0.83 6.87 -0.67
CA GLN A 82 -0.67 5.47 -0.33
C GLN A 82 0.58 4.95 -1.03
N TRP A 83 1.64 4.70 -0.26
CA TRP A 83 2.97 4.36 -0.77
C TRP A 83 3.15 2.86 -0.93
N GLY A 84 3.68 2.46 -2.09
CA GLY A 84 4.14 1.09 -2.37
C GLY A 84 3.17 -0.01 -1.95
N VAL A 85 1.89 0.22 -2.27
CA VAL A 85 0.77 -0.63 -1.84
C VAL A 85 0.72 -1.96 -2.60
N PHE A 86 1.37 -2.05 -3.75
CA PHE A 86 1.56 -3.28 -4.50
C PHE A 86 2.81 -3.21 -5.38
N THR A 87 3.19 -4.36 -5.92
CA THR A 87 4.32 -4.50 -6.82
C THR A 87 3.93 -5.17 -8.12
N VAL A 88 4.63 -4.83 -9.19
CA VAL A 88 4.57 -5.56 -10.46
C VAL A 88 5.95 -6.07 -10.82
N ASN A 89 6.03 -7.37 -11.16
CA ASN A 89 7.29 -7.98 -11.57
C ASN A 89 7.53 -7.75 -13.05
N ALA A 90 8.74 -7.30 -13.40
CA ALA A 90 9.21 -7.17 -14.75
C ALA A 90 10.34 -8.20 -15.01
N PRO A 91 10.31 -8.91 -16.15
CA PRO A 91 11.32 -9.91 -16.47
C PRO A 91 12.69 -9.28 -16.77
N LYS A 92 13.74 -10.11 -16.79
CA LYS A 92 15.13 -9.65 -16.99
C LYS A 92 15.34 -8.93 -18.32
N ASP A 93 14.54 -9.26 -19.32
CA ASP A 93 14.54 -8.73 -20.69
C ASP A 93 13.48 -7.63 -20.91
N PHE A 94 12.99 -7.00 -19.84
CA PHE A 94 12.01 -5.91 -19.94
C PHE A 94 12.55 -4.74 -20.78
N GLY A 95 13.85 -4.45 -20.70
CA GLY A 95 14.52 -3.45 -21.54
C GLY A 95 13.92 -2.05 -21.36
N SER A 96 13.68 -1.35 -22.48
CA SER A 96 13.11 0.01 -22.50
C SER A 96 11.57 0.02 -22.63
N LYS A 97 10.90 -1.11 -22.37
CA LYS A 97 9.44 -1.18 -22.39
C LYS A 97 8.85 -0.31 -21.29
N ALA A 98 7.57 0.03 -21.45
CA ALA A 98 6.78 0.69 -20.43
C ALA A 98 5.52 -0.12 -20.15
N LEU A 99 5.16 -0.20 -18.87
CA LEU A 99 3.89 -0.73 -18.42
C LEU A 99 3.08 0.42 -17.82
N THR A 100 1.92 0.73 -18.37
CA THR A 100 1.11 1.88 -17.98
C THR A 100 -0.07 1.43 -17.13
N TRP A 101 -0.25 2.06 -15.96
CA TRP A 101 -1.47 1.93 -15.18
C TRP A 101 -2.37 3.12 -15.42
N THR A 102 -3.61 2.85 -15.81
CA THR A 102 -4.67 3.84 -16.03
C THR A 102 -5.76 3.68 -14.99
N ILE A 103 -6.10 4.80 -14.34
CA ILE A 103 -7.26 4.92 -13.46
C ILE A 103 -8.19 5.99 -14.05
N ILE A 104 -9.47 5.68 -14.15
CA ILE A 104 -10.53 6.64 -14.50
C ILE A 104 -11.47 6.74 -13.31
N SER A 105 -11.57 7.93 -12.74
CA SER A 105 -12.38 8.21 -11.54
C SER A 105 -13.00 9.58 -11.66
N ASN A 106 -14.30 9.72 -11.34
CA ASN A 106 -15.00 11.00 -11.33
C ASN A 106 -14.85 11.79 -12.65
N GLY A 107 -14.84 11.08 -13.78
CA GLY A 107 -14.70 11.67 -15.12
C GLY A 107 -13.27 12.05 -15.53
N GLU A 108 -12.29 11.90 -14.65
CA GLU A 108 -10.89 12.20 -14.93
C GLU A 108 -10.10 10.92 -15.22
N THR A 109 -9.27 10.96 -16.26
CA THR A 109 -8.32 9.89 -16.58
C THR A 109 -6.94 10.26 -16.08
N GLN A 110 -6.36 9.40 -15.25
CA GLN A 110 -4.99 9.51 -14.75
C GLN A 110 -4.20 8.29 -15.22
N SER A 111 -2.99 8.49 -15.71
CA SER A 111 -2.14 7.39 -16.18
C SER A 111 -0.67 7.71 -16.00
N ILE A 112 0.12 6.70 -15.66
CA ILE A 112 1.57 6.83 -15.55
C ILE A 112 2.26 5.60 -16.18
N PRO A 113 3.31 5.80 -16.98
CA PRO A 113 4.15 4.71 -17.46
C PRO A 113 5.17 4.30 -16.39
N PHE A 114 5.30 3.01 -16.17
CA PHE A 114 6.34 2.39 -15.34
C PHE A 114 7.45 1.82 -16.22
N THR A 115 8.68 2.26 -15.98
CA THR A 115 9.86 1.91 -16.78
C THR A 115 11.04 1.59 -15.86
N LEU A 116 12.07 0.93 -16.38
CA LEU A 116 13.32 0.68 -15.64
C LEU A 116 14.33 1.84 -15.78
N ASN A 117 13.84 3.08 -15.82
CA ASN A 117 14.72 4.26 -15.87
C ASN A 117 15.58 4.32 -14.60
N THR A 118 16.91 4.45 -14.77
CA THR A 118 17.87 4.46 -13.66
C THR A 118 17.68 5.60 -12.67
N GLY A 119 17.00 6.69 -13.05
CA GLY A 119 16.63 7.77 -12.13
C GLY A 119 15.55 7.38 -11.09
N TYR A 120 14.94 6.21 -11.25
CA TYR A 120 13.87 5.68 -10.39
C TYR A 120 14.29 4.40 -9.64
N THR A 121 15.59 4.11 -9.54
CA THR A 121 16.06 2.98 -8.72
C THR A 121 15.90 3.28 -7.24
N ILE A 122 15.30 2.34 -6.50
CA ILE A 122 15.07 2.45 -5.06
C ILE A 122 15.71 1.29 -4.29
N SER A 123 15.87 1.48 -2.98
CA SER A 123 16.35 0.45 -2.04
C SER A 123 15.31 0.24 -0.93
N PRO A 124 14.18 -0.42 -1.23
CA PRO A 124 13.04 -0.41 -0.31
C PRO A 124 13.21 -1.33 0.90
N LEU A 125 14.31 -2.07 0.97
CA LEU A 125 14.65 -2.95 2.10
C LEU A 125 15.66 -2.32 3.06
N LYS A 126 16.28 -1.19 2.68
CA LYS A 126 17.26 -0.51 3.51
C LYS A 126 17.50 0.91 3.01
N ASP A 127 17.36 1.88 3.89
CA ASP A 127 17.88 3.22 3.66
C ASP A 127 19.41 3.17 3.62
N LEU A 128 20.01 3.54 2.49
CA LEU A 128 21.45 3.41 2.28
C LEU A 128 22.27 4.47 3.03
N ALA A 129 21.66 5.59 3.43
CA ALA A 129 22.34 6.68 4.12
C ALA A 129 22.40 6.45 5.64
N MET A 130 21.27 6.05 6.23
CA MET A 130 21.11 5.86 7.67
C MET A 130 21.19 4.40 8.10
N GLY A 131 21.10 3.47 7.15
CA GLY A 131 21.09 2.03 7.42
C GLY A 131 19.79 1.54 8.05
N ASN A 132 18.76 2.37 8.11
CA ASN A 132 17.44 1.99 8.63
C ASN A 132 16.80 0.92 7.74
N ALA A 133 16.04 0.01 8.32
CA ALA A 133 15.37 -1.08 7.60
C ALA A 133 13.87 -1.07 7.89
N PRO A 134 13.03 -1.51 6.95
CA PRO A 134 11.59 -1.58 7.20
C PRO A 134 11.25 -2.57 8.31
N PRO A 135 10.16 -2.31 9.06
CA PRO A 135 9.63 -3.26 10.03
C PRO A 135 9.45 -4.66 9.44
N VAL A 136 9.68 -5.69 10.23
CA VAL A 136 9.55 -7.09 9.82
C VAL A 136 8.24 -7.65 10.37
N LEU A 137 7.42 -8.20 9.48
CA LEU A 137 6.12 -8.78 9.79
C LEU A 137 6.14 -10.31 9.72
N ALA A 138 5.37 -10.95 10.60
CA ALA A 138 4.98 -12.36 10.48
C ALA A 138 3.50 -12.54 10.86
N PHE A 139 2.86 -13.56 10.29
CA PHE A 139 1.42 -13.85 10.44
C PHE A 139 1.15 -15.22 11.10
N SER A 140 2.22 -15.86 11.58
CA SER A 140 2.20 -17.05 12.42
C SER A 140 3.44 -17.04 13.30
N GLN A 141 3.35 -17.66 14.47
CA GLN A 141 4.46 -17.70 15.41
C GLN A 141 5.67 -18.43 14.79
N GLY A 142 6.81 -17.73 14.68
CA GLY A 142 8.02 -18.26 14.05
C GLY A 142 7.91 -18.50 12.54
N GLY A 143 6.85 -18.01 11.90
CA GLY A 143 6.61 -18.19 10.47
C GLY A 143 7.54 -17.37 9.57
N ARG A 144 7.26 -17.44 8.26
CA ARG A 144 7.96 -16.64 7.25
C ARG A 144 7.86 -15.15 7.59
N LYS A 145 9.02 -14.46 7.53
CA LYS A 145 9.15 -13.02 7.73
C LYS A 145 8.96 -12.26 6.41
N PHE A 146 8.35 -11.09 6.49
CA PHE A 146 8.08 -10.18 5.38
C PHE A 146 8.57 -8.77 5.74
N SER A 147 9.20 -8.06 4.81
CA SER A 147 9.70 -6.69 5.02
C SER A 147 9.71 -5.95 3.68
N GLY A 148 9.46 -4.65 3.71
CA GLY A 148 9.37 -3.78 2.54
C GLY A 148 8.11 -4.03 1.69
N PRO A 149 8.22 -4.01 0.35
CA PRO A 149 7.09 -4.16 -0.54
C PRO A 149 6.36 -5.51 -0.48
N PRO A 150 5.05 -5.56 -0.79
CA PRO A 150 4.24 -6.78 -0.71
C PRO A 150 4.48 -7.68 -1.93
N THR A 151 5.48 -8.55 -1.85
CA THR A 151 5.89 -9.43 -2.96
C THR A 151 5.09 -10.74 -3.07
N ALA A 152 4.23 -11.05 -2.10
CA ALA A 152 3.39 -12.25 -2.08
C ALA A 152 2.17 -12.10 -1.15
N ILE A 153 1.22 -13.03 -1.26
CA ILE A 153 0.22 -13.26 -0.21
C ILE A 153 0.95 -13.89 0.99
N ALA A 154 0.95 -13.17 2.11
CA ALA A 154 1.71 -13.49 3.30
C ALA A 154 1.04 -14.53 4.21
N ALA A 155 -0.29 -14.56 4.21
CA ALA A 155 -1.10 -15.56 4.89
C ALA A 155 -2.47 -15.70 4.20
N VAL A 156 -3.09 -16.86 4.36
CA VAL A 156 -4.45 -17.15 3.88
C VAL A 156 -5.34 -17.46 5.07
N LEU A 157 -6.52 -16.85 5.10
CA LEU A 157 -7.52 -17.02 6.15
C LEU A 157 -8.88 -17.34 5.53
N THR A 158 -9.76 -17.92 6.33
CA THR A 158 -11.14 -18.21 5.95
C THR A 158 -12.09 -17.69 7.02
N GLY A 159 -13.27 -17.24 6.61
CA GLY A 159 -14.29 -16.72 7.52
C GLY A 159 -15.68 -16.89 6.94
N ARG A 160 -16.67 -16.38 7.69
CA ARG A 160 -18.07 -16.33 7.24
C ARG A 160 -18.56 -14.90 7.20
N VAL A 161 -19.52 -14.62 6.32
CA VAL A 161 -20.15 -13.30 6.23
C VAL A 161 -20.64 -12.86 7.61
N LYS A 162 -20.30 -11.62 7.99
CA LYS A 162 -20.62 -11.00 9.30
C LYS A 162 -20.02 -11.68 10.54
N ALA A 163 -19.24 -12.76 10.40
CA ALA A 163 -18.49 -13.34 11.51
C ALA A 163 -17.10 -12.65 11.62
N PRO A 164 -16.61 -12.40 12.84
CA PRO A 164 -15.28 -11.84 13.03
C PRO A 164 -14.18 -12.84 12.62
N VAL A 165 -13.23 -12.39 11.80
CA VAL A 165 -12.00 -13.10 11.44
C VAL A 165 -10.85 -12.45 12.20
N THR A 166 -10.15 -13.23 13.02
CA THR A 166 -8.99 -12.75 13.78
C THR A 166 -7.77 -12.56 12.88
N LEU A 167 -7.12 -11.40 13.01
CA LEU A 167 -5.91 -11.02 12.30
C LEU A 167 -4.79 -10.83 13.32
N ASN A 168 -3.83 -11.76 13.33
CA ASN A 168 -2.65 -11.70 14.20
C ASN A 168 -1.44 -11.26 13.41
N VAL A 169 -0.71 -10.28 13.93
CA VAL A 169 0.49 -9.73 13.30
C VAL A 169 1.59 -9.62 14.35
N TRP A 170 2.71 -10.28 14.10
CA TRP A 170 3.96 -10.05 14.81
C TRP A 170 4.74 -9.00 14.07
N ALA A 171 5.28 -8.03 14.80
CA ALA A 171 6.07 -6.96 14.22
C ALA A 171 7.36 -6.72 15.01
N GLU A 172 8.46 -6.63 14.29
CA GLU A 172 9.77 -6.20 14.77
C GLU A 172 10.17 -4.98 13.93
N ASP A 173 10.97 -4.08 14.48
CA ASP A 173 11.49 -2.93 13.75
C ASP A 173 13.01 -2.85 13.91
N PRO A 174 13.77 -3.41 12.93
CA PRO A 174 15.23 -3.39 12.98
C PRO A 174 15.77 -1.97 12.79
N LYS A 175 16.46 -1.47 13.81
CA LYS A 175 17.02 -0.10 13.81
C LYS A 175 18.30 0.03 12.98
N GLY A 176 18.46 1.19 12.36
CA GLY A 176 19.72 1.61 11.74
C GLY A 176 20.83 1.93 12.76
N MET A 177 22.05 2.17 12.28
CA MET A 177 23.18 2.52 13.17
C MET A 177 22.90 3.82 13.93
N GLY A 178 23.08 3.81 15.26
CA GLY A 178 22.90 4.99 16.11
C GLY A 178 21.44 5.35 16.42
N GLN A 179 20.47 4.54 15.98
CA GLN A 179 19.09 4.62 16.44
C GLN A 179 18.91 3.72 17.67
N GLU A 180 18.53 4.32 18.81
CA GLU A 180 18.17 3.54 19.99
C GLU A 180 16.75 2.96 19.85
N SER A 181 16.60 1.71 20.25
CA SER A 181 15.29 1.09 20.48
C SER A 181 14.67 1.72 21.73
N GLY A 182 14.07 2.89 21.58
CA GLY A 182 13.37 3.56 22.67
C GLY A 182 13.28 5.08 22.50
N ALA A 183 12.05 5.59 22.58
CA ALA A 183 11.68 7.01 22.64
C ALA A 183 12.05 7.84 21.40
N GLY A 184 11.17 7.78 20.39
CA GLY A 184 11.11 8.81 19.36
C GLY A 184 11.02 10.21 19.99
N ARG A 185 11.95 11.10 19.61
CA ARG A 185 11.80 12.53 19.85
C ARG A 185 10.70 13.06 18.92
N GLY A 186 9.47 13.08 19.44
CA GLY A 186 8.43 14.01 19.01
C GLY A 186 7.27 13.42 18.18
N ARG A 187 6.22 12.96 18.87
CA ARG A 187 4.78 13.30 18.65
C ARG A 187 3.90 12.42 19.56
N SER A 188 3.41 13.01 20.65
CA SER A 188 2.25 12.62 21.49
C SER A 188 1.79 11.15 21.49
N GLY A 189 2.67 10.20 21.80
CA GLY A 189 2.31 8.80 21.95
C GLY A 189 3.26 8.07 22.90
N LEU A 190 2.77 7.00 23.53
CA LEU A 190 3.63 6.04 24.23
C LEU A 190 4.66 5.47 23.23
N PRO A 191 5.89 5.19 23.66
CA PRO A 191 6.89 4.57 22.79
C PRO A 191 6.34 3.24 22.26
N SER A 192 6.37 3.07 20.94
CA SER A 192 6.05 1.82 20.25
C SER A 192 7.21 1.43 19.35
N ALA A 193 7.50 0.14 19.25
CA ALA A 193 8.50 -0.41 18.33
C ALA A 193 8.08 -0.22 16.87
N ALA A 194 6.79 -0.35 16.58
CA ALA A 194 6.21 -0.10 15.26
C ALA A 194 4.71 0.23 15.41
N THR A 195 4.10 0.72 14.33
CA THR A 195 2.64 0.82 14.21
C THR A 195 2.15 -0.03 13.04
N VAL A 196 1.26 -0.97 13.32
CA VAL A 196 0.57 -1.77 12.31
C VAL A 196 -0.75 -1.10 11.95
N SER A 197 -1.09 -1.03 10.67
CA SER A 197 -2.40 -0.63 10.18
C SER A 197 -2.96 -1.58 9.13
N LEU A 198 -4.29 -1.66 9.03
CA LEU A 198 -5.01 -2.60 8.18
C LEU A 198 -5.94 -1.86 7.23
N HIS A 199 -5.93 -2.27 5.97
CA HIS A 199 -6.65 -1.60 4.89
C HIS A 199 -7.32 -2.63 3.99
N LYS A 200 -8.53 -2.34 3.52
CA LYS A 200 -9.11 -3.11 2.42
C LYS A 200 -8.29 -2.84 1.16
N PHE A 201 -7.83 -3.90 0.48
CA PHE A 201 -7.09 -3.78 -0.77
C PHE A 201 -7.93 -4.23 -1.97
N ARG A 202 -8.57 -5.40 -1.84
CA ARG A 202 -9.51 -5.96 -2.83
C ARG A 202 -10.66 -6.69 -2.14
N GLY A 203 -11.81 -6.77 -2.81
CA GLY A 203 -12.92 -7.65 -2.44
C GLY A 203 -14.31 -7.09 -2.70
N PRO A 204 -15.34 -7.96 -2.77
CA PRO A 204 -16.69 -7.62 -3.24
C PRO A 204 -17.56 -6.82 -2.26
N GLY A 205 -17.19 -6.77 -0.99
CA GLY A 205 -17.95 -6.06 0.06
C GLY A 205 -17.10 -5.11 0.90
N SER A 206 -17.71 -4.50 1.91
CA SER A 206 -17.00 -3.72 2.91
C SER A 206 -16.25 -4.64 3.87
N VAL A 207 -15.13 -4.13 4.39
CA VAL A 207 -14.38 -4.74 5.49
C VAL A 207 -14.41 -3.75 6.64
N THR A 208 -14.79 -4.22 7.83
CA THR A 208 -14.78 -3.41 9.05
C THR A 208 -13.82 -4.03 10.04
N PHE A 209 -12.82 -3.26 10.46
CA PHE A 209 -11.87 -3.66 11.49
C PHE A 209 -12.33 -3.16 12.85
N GLU A 210 -12.22 -3.97 13.89
CA GLU A 210 -12.44 -3.51 15.28
C GLU A 210 -11.43 -2.41 15.65
N LYS A 211 -10.18 -2.62 15.23
CA LYS A 211 -9.09 -1.64 15.24
C LYS A 211 -8.32 -1.80 13.95
N ASP A 212 -8.18 -0.71 13.20
CA ASP A 212 -7.43 -0.63 11.95
C ASP A 212 -6.01 -0.08 12.14
N ARG A 213 -5.67 0.41 13.34
CA ARG A 213 -4.33 0.87 13.72
C ARG A 213 -3.97 0.35 15.11
N LEU A 214 -2.86 -0.37 15.21
CA LEU A 214 -2.38 -1.02 16.43
C LEU A 214 -0.92 -0.65 16.70
N PRO A 215 -0.61 0.01 17.82
CA PRO A 215 0.77 0.19 18.25
C PRO A 215 1.35 -1.14 18.75
N VAL A 216 2.59 -1.42 18.37
CA VAL A 216 3.35 -2.59 18.81
C VAL A 216 4.29 -2.11 19.90
N ALA A 217 4.05 -2.51 21.15
CA ALA A 217 4.78 -1.97 22.30
C ALA A 217 6.27 -2.33 22.26
N ASN A 218 6.58 -3.62 22.14
CA ASN A 218 7.95 -4.13 22.17
C ASN A 218 8.31 -4.87 20.87
N GLN A 219 9.61 -5.02 20.64
CA GLN A 219 10.16 -5.76 19.51
C GLN A 219 9.66 -7.22 19.51
N GLY A 220 9.00 -7.63 18.42
CA GLY A 220 8.51 -9.00 18.25
C GLY A 220 7.16 -9.27 18.92
N ASP A 221 6.52 -8.27 19.53
CA ASP A 221 5.19 -8.43 20.09
C ASP A 221 4.17 -8.79 19.01
N MET A 222 3.19 -9.62 19.39
CA MET A 222 2.01 -9.87 18.60
C MET A 222 0.94 -8.83 18.94
N VAL A 223 0.36 -8.22 17.90
CA VAL A 223 -0.90 -7.47 18.00
C VAL A 223 -2.02 -8.25 17.29
N SER A 224 -3.24 -8.09 17.78
CA SER A 224 -4.42 -8.80 17.27
C SER A 224 -5.61 -7.84 17.11
N THR A 225 -6.40 -8.06 16.07
CA THR A 225 -7.67 -7.37 15.83
C THR A 225 -8.63 -8.32 15.12
N THR A 226 -9.88 -7.93 14.96
CA THR A 226 -10.86 -8.68 14.16
C THR A 226 -11.31 -7.87 12.95
N ALA A 227 -11.59 -8.57 11.85
CA ALA A 227 -12.19 -8.02 10.64
C ALA A 227 -13.53 -8.71 10.34
N THR A 228 -14.53 -7.93 9.97
CA THR A 228 -15.86 -8.43 9.58
C THR A 228 -16.15 -8.04 8.12
N PHE A 229 -16.73 -8.97 7.37
CA PHE A 229 -16.93 -8.85 5.92
C PHE A 229 -18.42 -8.84 5.58
N SER A 230 -18.84 -7.93 4.69
CA SER A 230 -20.27 -7.74 4.37
C SER A 230 -20.84 -8.69 3.32
N ALA A 231 -19.98 -9.38 2.55
CA ALA A 231 -20.38 -10.22 1.43
C ALA A 231 -19.43 -11.42 1.30
N PRO A 232 -19.88 -12.54 0.69
CA PRO A 232 -19.01 -13.67 0.41
C PRO A 232 -18.06 -13.36 -0.75
N GLY A 233 -16.93 -14.07 -0.80
CA GLY A 233 -15.94 -14.00 -1.88
C GLY A 233 -14.50 -13.87 -1.39
N SER A 234 -13.60 -13.61 -2.32
CA SER A 234 -12.18 -13.43 -2.04
C SER A 234 -11.84 -11.97 -1.77
N TYR A 235 -11.13 -11.74 -0.68
CA TYR A 235 -10.64 -10.45 -0.24
C TYR A 235 -9.12 -10.46 -0.19
N VAL A 236 -8.55 -9.28 -0.39
CA VAL A 236 -7.17 -8.99 0.00
C VAL A 236 -7.21 -7.86 1.02
N VAL A 237 -6.62 -8.10 2.18
CA VAL A 237 -6.37 -7.09 3.21
C VAL A 237 -4.89 -6.74 3.17
N ARG A 238 -4.57 -5.46 3.11
CA ARG A 238 -3.20 -4.97 3.22
C ARG A 238 -2.89 -4.63 4.66
N VAL A 239 -1.82 -5.22 5.17
CA VAL A 239 -1.23 -4.91 6.47
C VAL A 239 -0.01 -4.04 6.21
N GLN A 240 0.03 -2.87 6.81
CA GLN A 240 1.13 -1.93 6.72
C GLN A 240 1.77 -1.75 8.09
N ALA A 241 3.09 -1.89 8.18
CA ALA A 241 3.84 -1.52 9.38
C ALA A 241 4.74 -0.33 9.07
N ASN A 242 4.72 0.66 9.95
CA ASN A 242 5.60 1.82 9.91
C ASN A 242 6.41 1.89 11.21
N ASP A 243 7.66 2.32 11.09
CA ASP A 243 8.53 2.71 12.21
C ASP A 243 8.24 4.17 12.63
N GLU A 244 9.13 4.80 13.42
CA GLU A 244 9.00 6.23 13.78
C GLU A 244 9.08 7.21 12.60
N SER A 245 9.55 6.80 11.43
CA SER A 245 9.55 7.67 10.24
C SER A 245 8.14 7.90 9.70
N GLY A 246 7.17 7.08 10.12
CA GLY A 246 5.75 7.24 9.83
C GLY A 246 5.39 6.86 8.39
N GLU A 247 4.17 7.22 7.99
CA GLU A 247 3.62 6.85 6.68
C GLU A 247 4.49 7.36 5.53
N GLY A 248 4.88 6.46 4.63
CA GLY A 248 5.71 6.79 3.47
C GLY A 248 7.19 7.01 3.80
N GLY A 249 7.59 6.81 5.05
CA GLY A 249 9.00 6.77 5.45
C GLY A 249 9.73 8.09 5.24
N ALA A 250 9.08 9.21 5.56
CA ALA A 250 9.59 10.56 5.29
C ALA A 250 10.01 10.84 3.83
N GLY A 251 9.55 10.04 2.86
CA GLY A 251 9.80 10.23 1.42
C GLY A 251 10.97 9.42 0.86
N PHE A 252 11.68 8.62 1.65
CA PHE A 252 12.83 7.82 1.19
C PHE A 252 12.43 6.49 0.51
N GLN A 253 11.14 6.24 0.34
CA GLN A 253 10.61 4.94 -0.09
C GLN A 253 11.10 3.79 0.83
N CYS A 254 11.39 4.15 2.08
CA CYS A 254 11.74 3.37 3.27
C CYS A 254 11.44 4.28 4.49
N CYS A 255 10.98 3.82 5.65
CA CYS A 255 10.95 2.43 6.06
C CYS A 255 9.55 2.03 6.54
N TRP A 256 8.86 1.34 5.65
CA TRP A 256 7.55 0.76 5.90
C TRP A 256 7.50 -0.61 5.23
N THR A 257 6.65 -1.48 5.75
CA THR A 257 6.39 -2.80 5.19
C THR A 257 4.93 -2.93 4.85
N ASN A 258 4.62 -3.32 3.62
CA ASN A 258 3.28 -3.73 3.21
C ASN A 258 3.28 -5.24 2.99
N ALA A 259 2.23 -5.91 3.48
CA ALA A 259 1.97 -7.33 3.25
C ALA A 259 0.51 -7.54 2.88
N HIS A 260 0.22 -8.56 2.07
CA HIS A 260 -1.14 -8.89 1.65
C HIS A 260 -1.62 -10.18 2.30
N LEU A 261 -2.81 -10.15 2.90
CA LEU A 261 -3.52 -11.31 3.42
C LEU A 261 -4.62 -11.69 2.44
N GLY A 262 -4.66 -12.95 2.01
CA GLY A 262 -5.77 -13.50 1.24
C GLY A 262 -6.84 -14.01 2.20
N ILE A 263 -8.09 -13.58 2.06
CA ILE A 263 -9.17 -13.99 2.95
C ILE A 263 -10.36 -14.46 2.13
N THR A 264 -10.81 -15.70 2.36
CA THR A 264 -11.99 -16.26 1.69
C THR A 264 -13.17 -16.24 2.65
N ILE A 265 -14.27 -15.63 2.23
CA ILE A 265 -15.49 -15.48 3.03
C ILE A 265 -16.62 -16.27 2.39
N GLU A 266 -17.24 -17.14 3.18
CA GLU A 266 -18.41 -17.94 2.81
C GLU A 266 -19.72 -17.41 3.41
#